data_AF-A0A4Q0IP87-F1
#
_entry.id   AF-A0A4Q0IP87-F1
#
_cell.length_a   1.000
_cell.length_b   1.000
_cell.length_c   1.000
_cell.angle_alpha   90.00
_cell.angle_beta   90.00
_cell.angle_gamma   90.00
#
_symmetry.space_group_name_H-M   'P 1'
#
loop_
_entity.id
_entity.type
_entity.pdbx_description
1 polymer ?
#
loop_
_entity_poly.entity_id
_entity_poly.type
_entity_poly.pdbx_seq_one_letter_code
_entity_poly.pdbx_strand_id
1 'polypeptide(L)'
;MRFSFDKAACQNTRRALRKEWLLTNGLGDYASSSILCCNTRKYHGLLTVNTPLGRHVLLSALEESVLGGGKDFFLSTRQHPSTL
;
A
#
# COMPACT_ATOMS: atom_id res chain seq x y z
N MET A 1 2.33 -16.92 -6.97
CA MET A 1 2.67 -16.51 -5.58
C MET A 1 1.36 -16.47 -4.79
N ARG A 2 1.22 -17.23 -3.69
CA ARG A 2 -0.02 -17.25 -2.90
C ARG A 2 0.09 -16.23 -1.77
N PHE A 3 -0.58 -15.09 -1.92
CA PHE A 3 -0.73 -14.10 -0.87
C PHE A 3 -1.91 -14.48 0.01
N SER A 4 -1.64 -14.91 1.25
CA SER A 4 -2.65 -15.28 2.23
C SER A 4 -2.19 -14.85 3.62
N PHE A 5 -2.98 -14.00 4.27
CA PHE A 5 -2.75 -13.56 5.64
C PHE A 5 -3.92 -14.02 6.50
N ASP A 6 -3.64 -14.38 7.75
CA ASP A 6 -4.67 -14.69 8.72
C ASP A 6 -5.38 -13.41 9.18
N LYS A 7 -6.56 -13.58 9.78
CA LYS A 7 -7.34 -12.46 10.33
C LYS A 7 -6.51 -11.63 11.32
N ALA A 8 -5.69 -12.29 12.14
CA ALA A 8 -4.87 -11.62 13.14
C ALA A 8 -3.76 -10.75 12.51
N ALA A 9 -3.20 -11.12 11.36
CA ALA A 9 -2.26 -10.28 10.63
C ALA A 9 -2.94 -9.03 10.04
N CYS A 10 -4.18 -9.13 9.57
CA CYS A 10 -4.91 -8.00 8.98
C CYS A 10 -5.52 -7.06 10.02
N GLN A 11 -5.92 -7.56 11.20
CA GLN A 11 -6.59 -6.75 12.23
C GLN A 11 -5.64 -6.03 13.19
N ASN A 12 -4.37 -6.43 13.24
CA ASN A 12 -3.37 -5.76 14.07
C ASN A 12 -2.53 -4.82 13.20
N THR A 13 -2.82 -3.51 13.27
CA THR A 13 -2.15 -2.50 12.44
C THR A 13 -0.62 -2.55 12.54
N ARG A 14 -0.05 -2.73 13.75
CA ARG A 14 1.41 -2.81 13.92
C ARG A 14 2.01 -4.02 13.21
N ARG A 15 1.32 -5.17 13.20
CA ARG A 15 1.77 -6.36 12.48
C ARG A 15 1.57 -6.19 10.97
N ALA A 16 0.42 -5.66 10.56
CA ALA A 16 0.05 -5.47 9.17
C ALA A 16 1.00 -4.51 8.45
N LEU A 17 1.36 -3.38 9.07
CA LEU A 17 2.31 -2.40 8.51
C LEU A 17 3.71 -2.97 8.25
N ARG A 18 4.08 -4.09 8.88
CA ARG A 18 5.36 -4.79 8.69
C ARG A 18 5.29 -5.92 7.66
N LYS A 19 4.11 -6.21 7.11
CA LYS A 19 3.92 -7.16 6.02
C LYS A 19 3.79 -6.36 4.74
N GLU A 20 4.67 -6.62 3.79
CA GLU A 20 4.81 -5.84 2.57
C GLU A 20 4.65 -6.74 1.35
N TRP A 21 4.24 -6.14 0.24
CA TRP A 21 4.17 -6.77 -1.07
C TRP A 21 4.90 -5.92 -2.10
N LEU A 22 5.45 -6.59 -3.11
CA LEU A 22 6.12 -5.97 -4.26
C LEU A 22 5.68 -6.72 -5.51
N LEU A 23 5.13 -5.99 -6.46
CA LEU A 23 4.76 -6.45 -7.79
C LEU A 23 5.58 -5.67 -8.81
N THR A 24 6.38 -6.36 -9.61
CA THR A 24 7.23 -5.73 -10.64
C THR A 24 6.81 -6.18 -12.03
N ASN A 25 7.03 -5.35 -13.04
CA ASN A 25 6.87 -5.71 -14.45
C ASN A 25 8.14 -6.32 -15.08
N GLY A 26 9.23 -6.46 -14.31
CA GLY A 26 10.51 -7.00 -14.79
C GLY A 26 11.36 -6.01 -15.62
N LEU A 27 10.84 -4.83 -15.95
CA LEU A 27 11.54 -3.76 -16.70
C LEU A 27 12.03 -2.62 -15.79
N GLY A 28 11.73 -2.71 -14.49
CA GLY A 28 12.13 -1.73 -13.47
C GLY A 28 10.96 -0.97 -12.85
N ASP A 29 9.77 -1.05 -13.44
CA ASP A 29 8.55 -0.49 -12.84
C ASP A 29 7.98 -1.47 -11.81
N TYR A 30 7.30 -0.90 -10.82
CA TYR A 30 6.72 -1.69 -9.76
C TYR A 30 5.59 -0.98 -9.02
N ALA A 31 4.81 -1.78 -8.32
CA ALA A 31 3.89 -1.41 -7.28
C ALA A 31 4.33 -2.08 -5.97
N SER A 32 4.33 -1.36 -4.86
CA SER A 32 4.62 -1.92 -3.55
C SER A 32 3.93 -1.15 -2.44
N SER A 33 3.53 -1.85 -1.38
CA SER A 33 3.02 -1.25 -0.16
C SER A 33 3.01 -2.27 0.99
N SER A 34 2.50 -1.85 2.15
CA SER A 34 2.08 -2.79 3.19
C SER A 34 0.79 -3.51 2.80
N ILE A 35 0.41 -4.57 3.53
CA ILE A 35 -0.86 -5.28 3.29
C ILE A 35 -2.11 -4.43 3.58
N LEU A 36 -1.95 -3.24 4.16
CA LEU A 36 -3.02 -2.24 4.36
C LEU A 36 -2.96 -1.12 3.32
N CYS A 37 -2.16 -1.26 2.26
CA CYS A 37 -1.90 -0.20 1.27
C CYS A 37 -1.36 1.11 1.90
N CYS A 38 -0.79 1.02 3.11
CA CYS A 38 -0.17 2.15 3.79
C CYS A 38 1.30 2.28 3.43
N ASN A 39 1.71 3.49 3.06
CA ASN A 39 3.11 3.81 2.75
C ASN A 39 3.89 4.04 4.05
N THR A 40 4.78 3.11 4.39
CA THR A 40 5.64 3.14 5.59
C THR A 40 7.11 3.42 5.25
N ARG A 41 7.45 3.43 3.95
CA ARG A 41 8.81 3.62 3.43
C ARG A 41 8.80 4.51 2.20
N LYS A 42 9.96 5.12 1.91
CA LYS A 42 10.18 6.01 0.75
C LYS A 42 9.84 5.37 -0.61
N TYR A 43 9.98 4.05 -0.73
CA TYR A 43 9.77 3.33 -1.98
C TYR A 43 8.38 2.72 -2.15
N HIS A 44 7.45 2.90 -1.19
CA HIS A 44 6.07 2.46 -1.39
C HIS A 44 5.34 3.38 -2.36
N GLY A 45 4.56 2.78 -3.25
CA GLY A 45 3.80 3.44 -4.30
C GLY A 45 3.09 2.41 -5.16
N LEU A 46 1.87 2.72 -5.59
CA LEU A 46 1.02 1.83 -6.41
C LEU A 46 1.39 1.87 -7.90
N LEU A 47 2.07 2.93 -8.34
CA LEU A 47 2.68 3.00 -9.67
C LEU A 47 4.00 3.76 -9.57
N THR A 48 5.11 3.03 -9.54
CA THR A 48 6.45 3.59 -9.66
C THR A 48 7.04 3.23 -11.00
N VAL A 49 7.41 4.25 -11.77
CA VAL A 49 7.98 4.10 -13.12
C VAL A 49 9.46 4.45 -13.10
N ASN A 50 10.27 3.59 -13.71
CA ASN A 50 11.71 3.78 -13.86
C ASN A 50 12.01 4.35 -15.25
N THR A 51 12.54 5.56 -15.31
CA THR A 51 12.91 6.26 -16.55
C THR A 51 14.42 6.50 -16.60
N PRO A 52 14.98 6.94 -17.74
CA PRO A 52 16.38 7.38 -17.80
C PRO A 52 16.75 8.51 -16.83
N LEU A 53 15.77 9.29 -16.35
CA LEU A 53 15.95 10.37 -15.39
C LEU A 53 15.79 9.91 -13.92
N GLY A 54 15.52 8.63 -13.70
CA GLY A 54 15.32 8.02 -12.39
C GLY A 54 13.90 7.50 -12.18
N ARG A 55 13.59 7.20 -10.91
CA ARG A 55 12.29 6.63 -10.50
C ARG A 55 11.31 7.72 -10.12
N HIS A 56 10.09 7.61 -10.64
CA HIS A 56 8.98 8.51 -10.37
C HIS A 56 7.81 7.72 -9.79
N VAL A 57 7.25 8.19 -8.68
CA VAL A 57 6.00 7.66 -8.14
C VAL A 57 4.85 8.43 -8.80
N LEU A 58 4.15 7.79 -9.73
CA LEU A 58 3.02 8.37 -10.46
C LEU A 58 1.69 8.18 -9.72
N LEU A 59 1.58 7.12 -8.93
CA LEU A 59 0.45 6.88 -8.03
C LEU A 59 0.97 6.44 -6.67
N SER A 60 0.81 7.27 -5.64
CA SER A 60 1.33 6.97 -4.30
C SER A 60 0.40 6.07 -3.49
N ALA A 61 -0.90 6.33 -3.52
CA ALA A 61 -1.93 5.64 -2.73
C ALA A 61 -3.31 5.87 -3.35
N LEU A 62 -4.29 5.06 -2.94
CA LEU A 62 -5.72 5.23 -3.26
C LEU A 62 -6.52 5.43 -1.98
N GLU A 63 -7.59 6.21 -2.08
CA GLU A 63 -8.63 6.30 -1.05
C GLU A 63 -9.76 5.37 -1.45
N GLU A 64 -9.91 4.26 -0.75
CA GLU A 64 -10.87 3.21 -1.06
C GLU A 64 -11.94 3.14 0.00
N SER A 65 -13.19 2.95 -0.42
CA SER A 65 -14.31 2.71 0.48
C SER A 65 -15.27 1.68 -0.11
N VAL A 66 -16.04 1.04 0.77
CA VAL A 66 -17.06 0.05 0.42
C VAL A 66 -18.39 0.48 1.01
N LEU A 67 -19.41 0.63 0.17
CA LEU A 67 -20.77 0.92 0.61
C LEU A 67 -21.51 -0.39 0.91
N GLY A 68 -22.02 -0.54 2.13
CA GLY A 68 -22.79 -1.72 2.55
C GLY A 68 -23.85 -1.38 3.59
N GLY A 69 -25.09 -1.83 3.37
CA GLY A 69 -26.19 -1.59 4.33
C GLY A 69 -26.47 -0.11 4.61
N GLY A 70 -26.26 0.77 3.62
CA GLY A 70 -26.41 2.22 3.76
C GLY A 70 -25.29 2.91 4.55
N LYS A 71 -24.19 2.21 4.86
CA LYS A 71 -23.01 2.75 5.54
C LYS A 71 -21.78 2.63 4.63
N ASP A 72 -20.93 3.65 4.69
CA ASP A 72 -19.66 3.65 3.98
C ASP A 72 -18.53 3.17 4.90
N PHE A 73 -17.68 2.29 4.39
CA PHE A 73 -16.57 1.67 5.11
C PHE A 73 -15.26 2.02 4.41
N PHE A 74 -14.51 2.96 4.98
CA PHE A 74 -13.19 3.35 4.47
C PHE A 74 -12.15 2.27 4.77
N LEU A 75 -11.37 1.91 3.75
CA LEU A 75 -10.32 0.89 3.81
C LEU A 75 -8.91 1.49 3.71
N SER A 76 -8.81 2.73 3.25
CA SER A 76 -7.55 3.44 3.12
C SER A 76 -6.86 3.64 4.46
N THR A 77 -5.53 3.57 4.44
CA THR A 77 -4.69 3.78 5.63
C THR A 77 -3.52 4.70 5.27
N ARG A 78 -3.33 5.77 6.04
CA ARG A 78 -2.15 6.63 5.95
C ARG A 78 -1.44 6.71 7.29
N GLN A 79 -0.12 6.76 7.23
CA GLN A 79 0.71 7.03 8.39
C GLN A 79 1.41 8.36 8.19
N HIS A 80 1.25 9.26 9.17
CA HIS A 80 1.87 10.57 9.21
C HIS A 80 2.75 10.66 10.46
N PRO A 81 4.00 10.17 10.42
CA PRO A 81 4.90 10.29 11.55
C PRO A 81 5.14 11.77 11.86
N SER A 82 5.10 12.15 13.13
CA SER A 82 5.49 13.50 13.59
C SER A 82 4.60 14.64 13.09
N THR A 83 3.37 14.32 12.67
CA THR A 83 2.33 15.33 12.43
C THR A 83 1.45 15.36 13.68
N LEU A 84 1.12 16.57 14.17
CA LEU A 84 0.42 16.83 15.44
C LEU A 84 -0.80 15.91 15.68
#